data_AF-A0A3N9RSX2-F1
#
_entry.id   AF-A0A3N9RSX2-F1
#
_cell.length_a   1.000
_cell.length_b   1.000
_cell.length_c   1.000
_cell.angle_alpha   90.00
_cell.angle_beta   90.00
_cell.angle_gamma   90.00
#
_symmetry.space_group_name_H-M   'P 1'
#
loop_
_entity.id
_entity.type
_entity.pdbx_description
1 polymer ?
#
loop_
_entity_poly.entity_id
_entity_poly.type
_entity_poly.pdbx_seq_one_letter_code
_entity_poly.pdbx_strand_id
1 'polypeptide(L)'
;MKPPVIVWLRRDLRLADQAAFHAAAAEGPVIPVYVLDDETPRHRRMGAASRWWLHHSLSSLDADLRARGSRLVLRRGRCEDVLAALAAQTGAVRVHALHHYEPWWRNAERAVAQRLDLVLHHGNYLAPPGSVRTGAGQPYRIYTPFWRALTEQMPPPAPLAAPETLPAPEVWPESDALADWALLPVAPDWAEGFRAEWTPGESGARERLAAFADRARRYAERRNLPSVEATSRLSPHLHFGEISPATIWHAVRDAGGSVGTFLGEVGWRDYAQNVILQFPDYGARNARAPFDQMAWRTGPEADRDFRAWCQGRTGYPIVDAGMRELWASGWMHNRVRMIAASFLIKHLLIDWRRGEQWFWDTLVDADYGSNAVNWQWSAGTGVDSNMFVRIMAPLTQSPKFDAGDYIRRWVPELAGVPDPLVHDPPVRPGGYPAPIIGHAAGRQRALEAHAALKTI
;
A
#
# COMPACT_ATOMS: atom_id res chain seq x y z
N MET A 1 -20.47 6.48 37.19
CA MET A 1 -19.81 6.93 35.93
C MET A 1 -20.14 5.94 34.83
N LYS A 2 -20.23 6.39 33.58
CA LYS A 2 -20.37 5.45 32.45
C LYS A 2 -19.06 4.63 32.32
N PRO A 3 -19.13 3.32 32.04
CA PRO A 3 -17.92 2.52 31.87
C PRO A 3 -17.11 3.03 30.67
N PRO A 4 -15.77 2.92 30.70
CA PRO A 4 -14.94 3.24 29.54
C PRO A 4 -15.26 2.36 28.33
N VAL A 5 -14.89 2.85 27.15
CA VAL A 5 -15.05 2.17 25.87
C VAL A 5 -13.70 2.18 25.16
N ILE A 6 -13.30 1.04 24.61
CA ILE A 6 -12.02 0.93 23.89
C ILE A 6 -12.25 1.27 22.41
N VAL A 7 -11.37 2.07 21.82
CA VAL A 7 -11.27 2.24 20.36
C VAL A 7 -10.00 1.53 19.89
N TRP A 8 -10.15 0.42 19.17
CA TRP A 8 -9.04 -0.40 18.69
C TRP A 8 -8.60 0.01 17.28
N LEU A 9 -7.47 0.70 17.22
CA LEU A 9 -6.86 1.24 16.00
C LEU A 9 -5.82 0.29 15.42
N ARG A 10 -5.75 0.24 14.09
CA ARG A 10 -4.77 -0.52 13.29
C ARG A 10 -4.36 0.30 12.08
N ARG A 11 -5.00 0.10 10.92
CA ARG A 11 -4.75 0.84 9.66
C ARG A 11 -5.82 1.92 9.41
N ASP A 12 -6.10 2.66 10.46
CA ASP A 12 -7.14 3.69 10.57
C ASP A 12 -6.70 4.81 11.50
N LEU A 13 -5.45 5.25 11.36
CA LEU A 13 -4.74 6.19 12.24
C LEU A 13 -5.13 7.65 11.99
N ARG A 14 -6.41 7.97 12.16
CA ARG A 14 -6.97 9.34 12.03
C ARG A 14 -8.08 9.57 13.05
N LEU A 15 -8.43 10.84 13.25
CA LEU A 15 -9.59 11.24 14.05
C LEU A 15 -10.78 11.68 13.19
N ALA A 16 -10.55 12.30 12.03
CA ALA A 16 -11.63 12.67 11.12
C ALA A 16 -12.20 11.47 10.37
N ASP A 17 -13.49 11.52 10.08
CA ASP A 17 -14.23 10.48 9.36
C ASP A 17 -13.96 9.08 9.92
N GLN A 18 -14.00 8.96 11.25
CA GLN A 18 -13.67 7.75 11.99
C GLN A 18 -14.86 7.33 12.85
N ALA A 19 -15.67 6.42 12.32
CA ALA A 19 -16.93 5.99 12.91
C ALA A 19 -16.80 5.33 14.30
N ALA A 20 -15.70 4.61 14.55
CA ALA A 20 -15.44 3.99 15.86
C ALA A 20 -15.22 5.05 16.96
N PHE A 21 -14.51 6.14 16.66
CA PHE A 21 -14.36 7.26 17.59
C PHE A 21 -15.69 7.96 17.89
N HIS A 22 -16.49 8.23 16.85
CA HIS A 22 -17.81 8.85 17.04
C HIS A 22 -18.74 7.99 17.89
N ALA A 23 -18.79 6.69 17.61
CA ALA A 23 -19.61 5.76 18.36
C ALA A 23 -19.14 5.65 19.82
N ALA A 24 -17.84 5.48 20.07
CA ALA A 24 -17.30 5.38 21.42
C ALA A 24 -17.52 6.67 22.24
N ALA A 25 -17.33 7.85 21.64
CA ALA A 25 -17.51 9.14 22.31
C ALA A 25 -18.97 9.40 22.74
N ALA A 26 -19.95 8.85 22.02
CA ALA A 26 -21.36 8.90 22.40
C ALA A 26 -21.70 7.99 23.59
N GLU A 27 -20.92 6.93 23.79
CA GLU A 27 -21.14 5.93 24.83
C GLU A 27 -20.52 6.30 26.17
N GLY A 28 -19.24 6.70 26.21
CA GLY A 28 -18.55 6.98 27.47
C GLY A 28 -17.10 7.44 27.31
N PRO A 29 -16.31 7.41 28.40
CA PRO A 29 -14.87 7.66 28.36
C PRO A 29 -14.15 6.75 27.37
N VAL A 30 -13.38 7.31 26.44
CA VAL A 30 -12.73 6.60 25.34
C VAL A 30 -11.28 6.28 25.69
N ILE A 31 -10.89 5.02 25.45
CA ILE A 31 -9.51 4.52 25.55
C ILE A 31 -9.05 4.13 24.13
N PRO A 32 -8.40 5.04 23.39
CA PRO A 32 -7.79 4.71 22.10
C PRO A 32 -6.59 3.79 22.33
N VAL A 33 -6.55 2.65 21.64
CA VAL A 33 -5.47 1.68 21.75
C VAL A 33 -4.96 1.25 20.39
N TYR A 34 -3.64 1.19 20.25
CA TYR A 34 -2.96 0.51 19.16
C TYR A 34 -2.18 -0.69 19.71
N VAL A 35 -2.38 -1.86 19.10
CA VAL A 35 -1.67 -3.09 19.46
C VAL A 35 -0.71 -3.46 18.33
N LEU A 36 0.59 -3.46 18.61
CA LEU A 36 1.60 -3.99 17.70
C LEU A 36 1.59 -5.53 17.78
N ASP A 37 0.84 -6.14 16.87
CA ASP A 37 0.72 -7.59 16.74
C ASP A 37 1.60 -8.11 15.59
N ASP A 38 2.76 -8.66 15.95
CA ASP A 38 3.68 -9.32 15.02
C ASP A 38 3.47 -10.84 14.95
N GLU A 39 2.59 -11.41 15.75
CA GLU A 39 2.40 -12.86 15.82
C GLU A 39 1.34 -13.32 14.82
N THR A 40 0.18 -12.67 14.82
CA THR A 40 -0.98 -13.06 14.01
C THR A 40 -0.71 -13.00 12.50
N PRO A 41 -0.01 -11.97 11.95
CA PRO A 41 0.29 -11.90 10.52
C PRO A 41 1.34 -12.93 10.03
N ARG A 42 2.10 -13.56 10.93
CA ARG A 42 3.18 -14.53 10.60
C ARG A 42 4.17 -13.98 9.57
N HIS A 43 4.18 -14.52 8.35
CA HIS A 43 5.06 -14.09 7.26
C HIS A 43 4.62 -12.75 6.63
N ARG A 44 3.49 -12.19 7.06
CA ARG A 44 2.97 -10.87 6.67
C ARG A 44 3.17 -9.83 7.77
N ARG A 45 4.17 -10.03 8.64
CA ARG A 45 4.66 -8.98 9.54
C ARG A 45 4.97 -7.72 8.76
N MET A 46 4.71 -6.56 9.36
CA MET A 46 4.95 -5.28 8.71
C MET A 46 6.43 -5.12 8.35
N GLY A 47 6.68 -4.73 7.10
CA GLY A 47 8.00 -4.47 6.54
C GLY A 47 8.70 -3.25 7.14
N ALA A 48 10.00 -3.12 6.89
CA ALA A 48 10.84 -2.08 7.48
C ALA A 48 10.36 -0.64 7.15
N ALA A 49 10.04 -0.36 5.88
CA ALA A 49 9.55 0.95 5.45
C ALA A 49 8.20 1.31 6.09
N SER A 50 7.31 0.33 6.19
CA SER A 50 6.01 0.49 6.83
C SER A 50 6.14 0.70 8.35
N ARG A 51 7.11 0.08 9.03
CA ARG A 51 7.41 0.34 10.45
C ARG A 51 7.93 1.74 10.70
N TRP A 52 8.80 2.25 9.83
CA TRP A 52 9.26 3.63 9.89
C TRP A 52 8.06 4.59 9.82
N TRP A 53 7.15 4.35 8.88
CA TRP A 53 5.94 5.16 8.73
C TRP A 53 5.06 5.07 9.98
N LEU A 54 4.78 3.84 10.43
CA LEU A 54 3.95 3.57 11.61
C LEU A 54 4.42 4.34 12.85
N HIS A 55 5.73 4.40 13.11
CA HIS A 55 6.28 5.15 14.23
C HIS A 55 5.82 6.62 14.20
N HIS A 56 6.01 7.29 13.06
CA HIS A 56 5.65 8.69 12.92
C HIS A 56 4.13 8.90 12.94
N SER A 57 3.35 8.00 12.34
CA SER A 57 1.89 8.05 12.39
C SER A 57 1.34 7.93 13.81
N LEU A 58 1.85 7.00 14.61
CA LEU A 58 1.44 6.82 16.00
C LEU A 58 1.83 8.02 16.86
N SER A 59 3.02 8.59 16.63
CA SER A 59 3.45 9.82 17.30
C SER A 59 2.56 11.01 16.94
N SER A 60 2.19 11.16 15.67
CA SER A 60 1.28 12.21 15.21
C SER A 60 -0.11 12.04 15.84
N LEU A 61 -0.65 10.82 15.81
CA LEU A 61 -1.97 10.53 16.35
C LEU A 61 -2.05 10.74 17.87
N ASP A 62 -1.03 10.35 18.63
CA ASP A 62 -0.98 10.61 20.07
C ASP A 62 -0.97 12.12 20.36
N ALA A 63 -0.23 12.91 19.58
CA ALA A 63 -0.25 14.38 19.71
C ALA A 63 -1.66 14.96 19.42
N ASP A 64 -2.33 14.49 18.37
CA ASP A 64 -3.68 14.91 18.01
C ASP A 64 -4.74 14.51 19.07
N LEU A 65 -4.58 13.33 19.68
CA LEU A 65 -5.42 12.86 20.79
C LEU A 65 -5.20 13.71 22.05
N ARG A 66 -3.94 14.02 22.39
CA ARG A 66 -3.59 14.86 23.56
C ARG A 66 -4.12 16.28 23.44
N ALA A 67 -4.08 16.86 22.24
CA ALA A 67 -4.68 18.16 21.98
C ALA A 67 -6.20 18.20 22.27
N ARG A 68 -6.87 17.03 22.31
CA ARG A 68 -8.29 16.86 22.59
C ARG A 68 -8.58 16.25 23.97
N GLY A 69 -7.60 16.29 24.88
CA GLY A 69 -7.74 15.77 26.25
C GLY A 69 -7.69 14.25 26.37
N SER A 70 -7.29 13.53 25.33
CA SER A 70 -7.14 12.08 25.31
C SER A 70 -5.65 11.68 25.25
N ARG A 71 -5.35 10.41 25.01
CA ARG A 71 -4.01 9.91 24.65
C ARG A 71 -4.12 8.55 23.97
N LEU A 72 -3.08 8.15 23.26
CA LEU A 72 -2.97 6.82 22.66
C LEU A 72 -2.36 5.83 23.66
N VAL A 73 -3.03 4.70 23.87
CA VAL A 73 -2.48 3.57 24.63
C VAL A 73 -1.77 2.63 23.66
N LEU A 74 -0.49 2.38 23.92
CA LEU A 74 0.34 1.47 23.14
C LEU A 74 0.52 0.14 23.89
N ARG A 75 0.34 -0.96 23.16
CA ARG A 75 0.58 -2.33 23.63
C ARG A 75 1.20 -3.19 22.54
N ARG A 76 1.84 -4.28 22.93
CA ARG A 76 2.38 -5.30 22.03
C ARG A 76 1.83 -6.68 22.38
N GLY A 77 1.62 -7.51 21.37
CA GLY A 77 1.20 -8.91 21.51
C GLY A 77 -0.04 -9.24 20.69
N ARG A 78 -0.63 -10.41 20.95
CA ARG A 78 -1.88 -10.84 20.31
C ARG A 78 -3.04 -9.94 20.71
N CYS A 79 -3.78 -9.45 19.73
CA CYS A 79 -4.82 -8.43 19.94
C CYS A 79 -5.88 -8.86 20.96
N GLU A 80 -6.37 -10.09 20.89
CA GLU A 80 -7.41 -10.61 21.79
C GLU A 80 -6.96 -10.78 23.23
N ASP A 81 -5.68 -11.07 23.47
CA ASP A 81 -5.13 -11.19 24.83
C ASP A 81 -4.93 -9.80 25.43
N VAL A 82 -4.35 -8.89 24.66
CA VAL A 82 -4.08 -7.51 25.05
C VAL A 82 -5.38 -6.75 25.34
N LEU A 83 -6.35 -6.81 24.44
CA LEU A 83 -7.62 -6.11 24.60
C LEU A 83 -8.44 -6.67 25.76
N ALA A 84 -8.42 -7.99 25.97
CA ALA A 84 -9.10 -8.61 27.11
C ALA A 84 -8.47 -8.17 28.45
N ALA A 85 -7.14 -8.13 28.53
CA ALA A 85 -6.44 -7.62 29.70
C ALA A 85 -6.74 -6.14 29.95
N LEU A 86 -6.76 -5.32 28.89
CA LEU A 86 -7.09 -3.90 28.98
C LEU A 86 -8.53 -3.66 29.45
N ALA A 87 -9.49 -4.44 28.92
CA ALA A 87 -10.88 -4.39 29.34
C ALA A 87 -11.03 -4.78 30.83
N ALA A 88 -10.36 -5.84 31.27
CA ALA A 88 -10.35 -6.25 32.67
C ALA A 88 -9.73 -5.19 33.60
N GLN A 89 -8.65 -4.54 33.17
CA GLN A 89 -7.98 -3.47 33.93
C GLN A 89 -8.86 -2.22 34.08
N THR A 90 -9.61 -1.86 33.04
CA THR A 90 -10.28 -0.56 32.94
C THR A 90 -11.79 -0.63 33.21
N GLY A 91 -12.35 -1.83 33.27
CA GLY A 91 -13.79 -2.05 33.33
C GLY A 91 -14.51 -1.74 32.02
N ALA A 92 -13.78 -1.66 30.90
CA ALA A 92 -14.37 -1.36 29.60
C ALA A 92 -15.28 -2.50 29.14
N VAL A 93 -16.48 -2.14 28.69
CA VAL A 93 -17.53 -3.12 28.35
C VAL A 93 -17.62 -3.40 26.86
N ARG A 94 -17.06 -2.53 26.02
CA ARG A 94 -17.17 -2.60 24.56
C ARG A 94 -15.90 -2.12 23.87
N VAL A 95 -15.62 -2.72 22.72
CA VAL A 95 -14.56 -2.33 21.80
C VAL A 95 -15.20 -1.85 20.48
N HIS A 96 -14.89 -0.63 20.05
CA HIS A 96 -15.22 -0.14 18.71
C HIS A 96 -13.98 -0.16 17.83
N ALA A 97 -14.16 -0.54 16.57
CA ALA A 97 -13.07 -0.64 15.59
C ALA A 97 -13.60 -0.43 14.17
N LEU A 98 -12.78 0.09 13.24
CA LEU A 98 -13.10 -0.08 11.82
C LEU A 98 -12.81 -1.52 11.37
N HIS A 99 -13.56 -2.05 10.42
CA HIS A 99 -13.36 -3.40 9.87
C HIS A 99 -12.18 -3.45 8.89
N HIS A 100 -11.32 -4.47 9.03
CA HIS A 100 -10.22 -4.77 8.11
C HIS A 100 -10.41 -6.14 7.43
N TYR A 101 -9.90 -6.27 6.20
CA TYR A 101 -10.26 -7.38 5.31
C TYR A 101 -9.10 -8.34 5.03
N GLU A 102 -7.89 -8.00 5.46
CA GLU A 102 -6.74 -8.88 5.38
C GLU A 102 -6.97 -10.14 6.23
N PRO A 103 -6.45 -11.31 5.80
CA PRO A 103 -6.75 -12.58 6.46
C PRO A 103 -6.42 -12.58 7.96
N TRP A 104 -5.30 -11.99 8.35
CA TRP A 104 -4.88 -11.93 9.75
C TRP A 104 -5.74 -10.98 10.59
N TRP A 105 -6.21 -9.86 10.02
CA TRP A 105 -7.09 -8.95 10.75
C TRP A 105 -8.48 -9.55 10.94
N ARG A 106 -9.02 -10.24 9.94
CA ARG A 106 -10.29 -10.97 10.08
C ARG A 106 -10.21 -12.07 11.14
N ASN A 107 -9.04 -12.70 11.29
CA ASN A 107 -8.81 -13.69 12.34
C ASN A 107 -8.73 -13.01 13.73
N ALA A 108 -7.98 -11.90 13.84
CA ALA A 108 -7.87 -11.13 15.08
C ALA A 108 -9.24 -10.58 15.53
N GLU A 109 -10.03 -10.00 14.62
CA GLU A 109 -11.38 -9.50 14.91
C GLU A 109 -12.31 -10.62 15.41
N ARG A 110 -12.24 -11.81 14.79
CA ARG A 110 -13.00 -12.98 15.26
C ARG A 110 -12.57 -13.41 16.66
N ALA A 111 -11.26 -13.44 16.93
CA ALA A 111 -10.73 -13.81 18.24
C ALA A 111 -11.10 -12.79 19.33
N VAL A 112 -11.09 -11.50 19.01
CA VAL A 112 -11.54 -10.43 19.91
C VAL A 112 -13.04 -10.55 20.19
N ALA A 113 -13.86 -10.75 19.16
CA ALA A 113 -15.31 -10.92 19.30
C ALA A 113 -15.74 -12.16 20.11
N GLN A 114 -14.87 -13.16 20.24
CA GLN A 114 -15.12 -14.31 21.12
C GLN A 114 -14.93 -13.99 22.61
N ARG A 115 -14.26 -12.89 22.94
CA ARG A 115 -13.88 -12.53 24.32
C ARG A 115 -14.50 -11.23 24.82
N LEU A 116 -14.84 -10.33 23.91
CA LEU A 116 -15.31 -8.97 24.19
C LEU A 116 -16.48 -8.61 23.28
N ASP A 117 -17.33 -7.67 23.71
CA ASP A 117 -18.33 -7.05 22.84
C ASP A 117 -17.62 -6.15 21.82
N LEU A 118 -17.47 -6.64 20.60
CA LEU A 118 -16.80 -5.95 19.49
C LEU A 118 -17.81 -5.41 18.49
N VAL A 119 -17.80 -4.09 18.29
CA VAL A 119 -18.60 -3.41 17.26
C VAL A 119 -17.68 -2.92 16.13
N LEU A 120 -17.88 -3.50 14.96
CA LEU A 120 -17.13 -3.15 13.75
C LEU A 120 -17.90 -2.14 12.90
N HIS A 121 -17.18 -1.11 12.44
CA HIS A 121 -17.68 -0.04 11.58
C HIS A 121 -16.98 -0.06 10.23
N HIS A 122 -17.56 0.57 9.22
CA HIS A 122 -16.89 0.78 7.93
C HIS A 122 -16.41 2.23 7.81
N GLY A 123 -15.41 2.47 6.95
CA GLY A 123 -14.84 3.81 6.75
C GLY A 123 -13.46 3.85 6.11
N ASN A 124 -12.81 2.69 5.89
CA ASN A 124 -11.50 2.63 5.23
C ASN A 124 -11.58 2.49 3.70
N TYR A 125 -12.77 2.30 3.13
CA TYR A 125 -13.03 2.08 1.70
C TYR A 125 -14.26 2.89 1.29
N LEU A 126 -14.42 3.20 -0.01
CA LEU A 126 -15.58 3.96 -0.52
C LEU A 126 -16.90 3.22 -0.27
N ALA A 127 -16.86 1.89 -0.35
CA ALA A 127 -17.96 1.01 0.04
C ALA A 127 -17.41 -0.19 0.81
N PRO A 128 -18.17 -0.80 1.75
CA PRO A 128 -17.75 -2.01 2.44
C PRO A 128 -17.37 -3.13 1.45
N PRO A 129 -16.14 -3.67 1.45
CA PRO A 129 -15.79 -4.80 0.60
C PRO A 129 -16.80 -5.95 0.68
N GLY A 130 -17.23 -6.43 -0.49
CA GLY A 130 -18.29 -7.44 -0.66
C GLY A 130 -19.72 -6.89 -0.76
N SER A 131 -19.96 -5.59 -0.57
CA SER A 131 -21.29 -4.97 -0.73
C SER A 131 -21.66 -4.74 -2.19
N VAL A 132 -20.70 -4.40 -3.05
CA VAL A 132 -20.90 -4.20 -4.49
C VAL A 132 -20.95 -5.56 -5.21
N ARG A 133 -22.12 -5.93 -5.72
CA ARG A 133 -22.39 -7.26 -6.29
C ARG A 133 -22.94 -7.16 -7.72
N THR A 134 -22.69 -8.20 -8.49
CA THR A 134 -23.29 -8.38 -9.83
C THR A 134 -24.81 -8.52 -9.73
N GLY A 135 -25.52 -8.39 -10.86
CA GLY A 135 -26.96 -8.65 -10.93
C GLY A 135 -27.37 -10.07 -10.50
N ALA A 136 -26.44 -11.03 -10.52
CA ALA A 136 -26.63 -12.39 -10.02
C ALA A 136 -26.27 -12.56 -8.53
N GLY A 137 -26.01 -11.46 -7.80
CA GLY A 137 -25.63 -11.48 -6.38
C GLY A 137 -24.19 -11.93 -6.10
N GLN A 138 -23.39 -12.21 -7.14
CA GLN A 138 -22.00 -12.66 -7.00
C GLN A 138 -21.02 -11.50 -6.87
N PRO A 139 -19.91 -11.66 -6.13
CA PRO A 139 -18.82 -10.68 -6.11
C PRO A 139 -18.21 -10.45 -7.50
N TYR A 140 -17.74 -9.23 -7.75
CA TYR A 140 -17.01 -8.94 -8.98
C TYR A 140 -15.57 -9.49 -8.93
N ARG A 141 -15.11 -10.02 -10.06
CA ARG A 141 -13.71 -10.45 -10.27
C ARG A 141 -12.94 -9.58 -11.24
N ILE A 142 -13.61 -8.76 -12.05
CA ILE A 142 -13.01 -7.88 -13.05
C ILE A 142 -13.26 -6.43 -12.63
N TYR A 143 -12.25 -5.58 -12.75
CA TYR A 143 -12.29 -4.20 -12.26
C TYR A 143 -13.32 -3.34 -12.98
N THR A 144 -13.33 -3.34 -14.32
CA THR A 144 -14.21 -2.46 -15.10
C THR A 144 -15.70 -2.57 -14.72
N PRO A 145 -16.30 -3.77 -14.64
CA PRO A 145 -17.70 -3.88 -14.21
C PRO A 145 -17.88 -3.64 -12.70
N PHE A 146 -16.88 -3.92 -11.85
CA PHE A 146 -16.90 -3.52 -10.44
C PHE A 146 -16.97 -2.00 -10.29
N TRP A 147 -16.10 -1.27 -11.00
CA TRP A 147 -16.02 0.19 -10.93
C TRP A 147 -17.31 0.85 -11.41
N ARG A 148 -17.93 0.33 -12.48
CA ARG A 148 -19.24 0.80 -12.94
C ARG A 148 -20.29 0.67 -11.84
N ALA A 149 -20.40 -0.51 -11.23
CA ALA A 149 -21.36 -0.76 -10.15
C ALA A 149 -21.06 0.03 -8.87
N LEU A 150 -19.78 0.22 -8.52
CA LEU A 150 -19.39 1.06 -7.38
C LEU A 150 -19.79 2.52 -7.62
N THR A 151 -19.55 3.04 -8.83
CA THR A 151 -19.86 4.44 -9.19
C THR A 151 -21.35 4.74 -9.10
N GLU A 152 -22.22 3.77 -9.37
CA GLU A 152 -23.68 3.90 -9.20
C GLU A 152 -24.10 4.13 -7.73
N GLN A 153 -23.24 3.79 -6.77
CA GLN A 153 -23.47 4.00 -5.33
C GLN A 153 -22.79 5.27 -4.80
N MET A 154 -22.13 6.04 -5.66
CA MET A 154 -21.41 7.26 -5.29
C MET A 154 -22.29 8.51 -5.43
N PRO A 155 -22.02 9.60 -4.69
CA PRO A 155 -20.91 9.79 -3.76
C PRO A 155 -21.04 8.94 -2.48
N PRO A 156 -19.93 8.59 -1.81
CA PRO A 156 -19.99 7.99 -0.49
C PRO A 156 -20.62 8.99 0.50
N PRO A 157 -21.04 8.54 1.71
CA PRO A 157 -21.48 9.45 2.75
C PRO A 157 -20.50 10.61 2.98
N ALA A 158 -21.02 11.78 3.34
CA ALA A 158 -20.18 12.93 3.64
C ALA A 158 -19.26 12.62 4.84
N PRO A 159 -17.95 12.93 4.75
CA PRO A 159 -17.02 12.61 5.81
C PRO A 159 -17.35 13.39 7.08
N LEU A 160 -17.27 12.73 8.23
CA LEU A 160 -17.49 13.39 9.52
C LEU A 160 -16.26 14.17 9.97
N ALA A 161 -16.47 15.32 10.60
CA ALA A 161 -15.37 16.04 11.26
C ALA A 161 -14.88 15.24 12.48
N ALA A 162 -13.60 15.36 12.82
CA ALA A 162 -13.06 14.77 14.04
C ALA A 162 -13.84 15.28 15.28
N PRO A 163 -14.08 14.44 16.30
CA PRO A 163 -14.66 14.91 17.56
C PRO A 163 -13.85 16.07 18.16
N GLU A 164 -14.53 17.15 18.53
CA GLU A 164 -13.87 18.33 19.14
C GLU A 164 -13.24 17.98 20.50
N THR A 165 -13.92 17.13 21.27
CA THR A 165 -13.43 16.58 22.53
C THR A 165 -13.66 15.08 22.57
N LEU A 166 -12.78 14.36 23.27
CA LEU A 166 -12.96 12.94 23.56
C LEU A 166 -13.04 12.78 25.07
N PRO A 167 -14.18 12.29 25.61
CA PRO A 167 -14.27 12.00 27.04
C PRO A 167 -13.14 11.05 27.44
N ALA A 168 -12.33 11.41 28.42
CA ALA A 168 -11.20 10.59 28.89
C ALA A 168 -11.56 9.86 30.19
N PRO A 169 -10.99 8.66 30.45
CA PRO A 169 -11.12 8.02 31.75
C PRO A 169 -10.37 8.82 32.82
N GLU A 170 -10.86 8.78 34.06
CA GLU A 170 -10.19 9.43 35.20
C GLU A 170 -8.82 8.79 35.48
N VAL A 171 -8.74 7.47 35.36
CA VAL A 171 -7.50 6.70 35.52
C VAL A 171 -7.19 6.04 34.20
N TRP A 172 -6.04 6.41 33.63
CA TRP A 172 -5.57 5.80 32.40
C TRP A 172 -4.83 4.48 32.68
N PRO A 173 -5.02 3.44 31.84
CA PRO A 173 -4.17 2.27 31.86
C PRO A 173 -2.72 2.65 31.48
N GLU A 174 -1.76 1.82 31.88
CA GLU A 174 -0.35 1.97 31.49
C GLU A 174 -0.19 2.01 29.97
N SER A 175 0.97 2.39 29.45
CA SER A 175 1.26 2.40 28.01
C SER A 175 2.72 2.09 27.79
N ASP A 176 3.02 1.31 26.75
CA ASP A 176 4.39 1.17 26.25
C ASP A 176 4.91 2.55 25.82
N ALA A 177 6.22 2.76 25.93
CA ALA A 177 6.88 3.86 25.26
C ALA A 177 7.14 3.48 23.80
N LEU A 178 6.73 4.32 22.85
CA LEU A 178 6.90 4.04 21.42
C LEU A 178 8.37 3.85 21.01
N ALA A 179 9.30 4.51 21.69
CA ALA A 179 10.73 4.36 21.46
C ALA A 179 11.23 2.92 21.72
N ASP A 180 10.66 2.24 22.72
CA ASP A 180 11.03 0.86 23.08
C ASP A 180 10.59 -0.15 22.02
N TRP A 181 9.73 0.27 21.08
CA TRP A 181 9.33 -0.60 19.98
C TRP A 181 10.40 -0.75 18.90
N ALA A 182 11.43 0.11 18.89
CA ALA A 182 12.55 0.06 17.96
C ALA A 182 12.11 -0.05 16.48
N LEU A 183 11.09 0.73 16.10
CA LEU A 183 10.53 0.73 14.74
C LEU A 183 11.36 1.54 13.74
N LEU A 184 12.24 2.42 14.23
CA LEU A 184 13.08 3.27 13.42
C LEU A 184 14.46 2.62 13.18
N PRO A 185 15.07 2.80 12.00
CA PRO A 185 16.44 2.38 11.78
C PRO A 185 17.42 3.26 12.56
N VAL A 186 18.52 2.66 13.00
CA VAL A 186 19.54 3.34 13.82
C VAL A 186 20.90 3.35 13.12
N ALA A 187 21.42 2.18 12.74
CA ALA A 187 22.76 2.06 12.17
C ALA A 187 22.82 0.95 11.10
N PRO A 188 22.86 1.27 9.79
CA PRO A 188 22.73 2.61 9.23
C PRO A 188 21.28 3.13 9.30
N ASP A 189 21.12 4.43 9.46
CA ASP A 189 19.83 5.11 9.30
C ASP A 189 19.52 5.27 7.80
N TRP A 190 18.99 4.22 7.20
CA TRP A 190 18.65 4.18 5.77
C TRP A 190 17.45 5.07 5.39
N ALA A 191 16.73 5.64 6.37
CA ALA A 191 15.49 6.37 6.14
C ALA A 191 15.68 7.89 5.99
N GLU A 192 16.88 8.35 5.66
CA GLU A 192 17.16 9.79 5.48
C GLU A 192 16.28 10.41 4.39
N GLY A 193 16.21 9.78 3.21
CA GLY A 193 15.36 10.25 2.13
C GLY A 193 13.87 10.18 2.45
N PHE A 194 13.45 9.31 3.38
CA PHE A 194 12.05 9.21 3.81
C PHE A 194 11.65 10.45 4.62
N ARG A 195 12.53 10.94 5.50
CA ARG A 195 12.29 12.16 6.29
C ARG A 195 12.22 13.41 5.42
N ALA A 196 12.94 13.44 4.30
CA ALA A 196 12.89 14.55 3.35
C ALA A 196 11.62 14.50 2.48
N GLU A 197 11.12 13.30 2.16
CA GLU A 197 9.98 13.12 1.26
C GLU A 197 8.63 13.08 2.00
N TRP A 198 8.57 12.55 3.23
CA TRP A 198 7.30 12.19 3.86
C TRP A 198 7.08 12.84 5.21
N THR A 199 5.81 13.22 5.42
CA THR A 199 5.26 13.63 6.72
C THR A 199 4.11 12.68 7.06
N PRO A 200 4.36 11.53 7.73
CA PRO A 200 3.30 10.63 8.16
C PRO A 200 2.30 11.28 9.12
N GLY A 201 1.04 10.84 9.09
CA GLY A 201 -0.05 11.33 9.93
C GLY A 201 -1.13 12.11 9.18
N GLU A 202 -2.24 12.37 9.87
CA GLU A 202 -3.45 12.99 9.32
C GLU A 202 -3.19 14.39 8.73
N SER A 203 -2.31 15.20 9.35
CA SER A 203 -1.96 16.52 8.80
C SER A 203 -1.22 16.42 7.47
N GLY A 204 -0.22 15.52 7.38
CA GLY A 204 0.51 15.29 6.13
C GLY A 204 -0.40 14.78 5.02
N ALA A 205 -1.35 13.90 5.35
CA ALA A 205 -2.35 13.42 4.39
C ALA A 205 -3.20 14.56 3.83
N ARG A 206 -3.66 15.48 4.70
CA ARG A 206 -4.43 16.66 4.30
C ARG A 206 -3.62 17.62 3.44
N GLU A 207 -2.35 17.87 3.77
CA GLU A 207 -1.44 18.71 2.98
C GLU A 207 -1.22 18.12 1.58
N ARG A 208 -1.00 16.80 1.48
CA ARG A 208 -0.87 16.10 0.19
C ARG A 208 -2.15 16.20 -0.63
N LEU A 209 -3.32 16.03 -0.01
CA LEU A 209 -4.60 16.15 -0.70
C LEU A 209 -4.82 17.59 -1.20
N ALA A 210 -4.59 18.60 -0.36
CA ALA A 210 -4.73 20.00 -0.72
C ALA A 210 -3.83 20.38 -1.91
N ALA A 211 -2.55 19.97 -1.86
CA ALA A 211 -1.60 20.20 -2.95
C ALA A 211 -1.97 19.42 -4.23
N PHE A 212 -2.74 18.34 -4.14
CA PHE A 212 -3.14 17.53 -5.28
C PHE A 212 -4.46 17.99 -5.92
N ALA A 213 -5.39 18.58 -5.15
CA ALA A 213 -6.76 18.86 -5.57
C ALA A 213 -6.84 19.56 -6.95
N ASP A 214 -6.07 20.63 -7.15
CA ASP A 214 -6.05 21.37 -8.42
C ASP A 214 -5.42 20.60 -9.59
N ARG A 215 -4.54 19.65 -9.30
CA ARG A 215 -3.89 18.78 -10.29
C ARG A 215 -4.81 17.63 -10.72
N ALA A 216 -5.79 17.24 -9.89
CA ALA A 216 -6.70 16.14 -10.17
C ALA A 216 -7.42 16.27 -11.52
N ARG A 217 -7.76 17.49 -11.94
CA ARG A 217 -8.41 17.76 -13.24
C ARG A 217 -7.56 17.41 -14.47
N ARG A 218 -6.22 17.36 -14.34
CA ARG A 218 -5.28 16.98 -15.41
C ARG A 218 -4.62 15.62 -15.18
N TYR A 219 -5.16 14.83 -14.25
CA TYR A 219 -4.55 13.58 -13.83
C TYR A 219 -4.36 12.58 -14.98
N ALA A 220 -5.36 12.38 -15.84
CA ALA A 220 -5.26 11.38 -16.92
C ALA A 220 -4.11 11.64 -17.90
N GLU A 221 -3.84 12.92 -18.20
CA GLU A 221 -2.79 13.36 -19.13
C GLU A 221 -1.40 13.06 -18.59
N ARG A 222 -1.20 13.21 -17.27
CA ARG A 222 0.13 13.28 -16.65
C ARG A 222 0.49 12.11 -15.75
N ARG A 223 -0.47 11.30 -15.28
CA ARG A 223 -0.25 10.17 -14.35
C ARG A 223 0.71 9.08 -14.85
N ASN A 224 1.01 9.07 -16.15
CA ASN A 224 1.91 8.09 -16.75
C ASN A 224 3.35 8.60 -16.86
N LEU A 225 3.62 9.87 -16.57
CA LEU A 225 4.91 10.54 -16.78
C LEU A 225 5.68 10.60 -15.46
N PRO A 226 6.64 9.70 -15.20
CA PRO A 226 7.36 9.67 -13.92
C PRO A 226 8.26 10.89 -13.69
N SER A 227 8.62 11.64 -14.74
CA SER A 227 9.36 12.90 -14.62
C SER A 227 8.51 14.05 -14.10
N VAL A 228 7.18 13.88 -14.02
CA VAL A 228 6.24 14.94 -13.63
C VAL A 228 5.57 14.58 -12.31
N GLU A 229 5.60 15.52 -11.36
CA GLU A 229 4.91 15.40 -10.08
C GLU A 229 3.40 15.65 -10.25
N ALA A 230 2.71 14.65 -10.82
CA ALA A 230 1.30 14.72 -11.21
C ALA A 230 0.37 13.78 -10.44
N THR A 231 0.91 12.88 -9.61
CA THR A 231 0.12 11.96 -8.79
C THR A 231 -0.12 12.54 -7.40
N SER A 232 -1.05 11.95 -6.64
CA SER A 232 -1.44 12.50 -5.33
C SER A 232 -0.45 12.23 -4.21
N ARG A 233 0.41 11.21 -4.35
CA ARG A 233 1.26 10.69 -3.27
C ARG A 233 0.48 10.34 -1.98
N LEU A 234 -0.80 10.03 -2.11
CA LEU A 234 -1.68 9.68 -0.97
C LEU A 234 -1.67 8.19 -0.60
N SER A 235 -0.98 7.33 -1.36
CA SER A 235 -1.01 5.88 -1.15
C SER A 235 -0.59 5.42 0.26
N PRO A 236 0.49 5.93 0.89
CA PRO A 236 0.84 5.51 2.26
C PRO A 236 -0.18 6.04 3.28
N HIS A 237 -0.66 7.29 3.13
CA HIS A 237 -1.71 7.85 3.97
C HIS A 237 -3.02 7.04 3.91
N LEU A 238 -3.41 6.58 2.72
CA LEU A 238 -4.55 5.69 2.51
C LEU A 238 -4.32 4.27 3.06
N HIS A 239 -3.09 3.79 3.09
CA HIS A 239 -2.73 2.49 3.64
C HIS A 239 -2.82 2.49 5.17
N PHE A 240 -2.28 3.51 5.84
CA PHE A 240 -2.37 3.66 7.29
C PHE A 240 -3.68 4.27 7.78
N GLY A 241 -4.57 4.64 6.84
CA GLY A 241 -5.90 5.17 7.14
C GLY A 241 -5.87 6.55 7.81
N GLU A 242 -4.85 7.34 7.50
CA GLU A 242 -4.65 8.73 7.95
C GLU A 242 -5.57 9.72 7.21
N ILE A 243 -6.18 9.25 6.13
CA ILE A 243 -7.24 9.94 5.40
C ILE A 243 -8.23 8.92 4.86
N SER A 244 -9.53 9.23 4.93
CA SER A 244 -10.55 8.36 4.36
C SER A 244 -10.66 8.58 2.85
N PRO A 245 -11.01 7.53 2.08
CA PRO A 245 -11.28 7.69 0.66
C PRO A 245 -12.53 8.55 0.40
N ALA A 246 -13.46 8.64 1.35
CA ALA A 246 -14.60 9.56 1.27
C ALA A 246 -14.15 11.02 1.31
N THR A 247 -13.23 11.38 2.22
CA THR A 247 -12.62 12.72 2.27
C THR A 247 -11.94 13.08 0.95
N ILE A 248 -11.17 12.16 0.37
CA ILE A 248 -10.55 12.38 -0.95
C ILE A 248 -11.62 12.58 -2.02
N TRP A 249 -12.64 11.72 -2.06
CA TRP A 249 -13.72 11.79 -3.04
C TRP A 249 -14.40 13.16 -3.03
N HIS A 250 -14.88 13.59 -1.86
CA HIS A 250 -15.59 14.86 -1.71
C HIS A 250 -14.69 16.08 -1.95
N ALA A 251 -13.39 15.98 -1.67
CA ALA A 251 -12.46 17.09 -1.93
C ALA A 251 -12.18 17.33 -3.42
N VAL A 252 -12.25 16.30 -4.27
CA VAL A 252 -11.79 16.43 -5.67
C VAL A 252 -12.87 16.16 -6.72
N ARG A 253 -13.98 15.49 -6.39
CA ARG A 253 -14.98 15.04 -7.40
C ARG A 253 -15.46 16.16 -8.34
N ASP A 254 -15.55 17.39 -7.82
CA ASP A 254 -16.09 18.55 -8.53
C ASP A 254 -14.99 19.36 -9.26
N ALA A 255 -13.72 18.90 -9.26
CA ALA A 255 -12.60 19.56 -9.93
C ALA A 255 -12.69 19.57 -11.46
N GLY A 256 -13.60 18.77 -12.04
CA GLY A 256 -13.80 18.64 -13.48
C GLY A 256 -12.64 17.98 -14.24
N GLY A 257 -12.62 18.15 -15.56
CA GLY A 257 -11.60 17.58 -16.43
C GLY A 257 -11.52 16.05 -16.35
N SER A 258 -10.35 15.53 -15.99
CA SER A 258 -10.06 14.09 -15.93
C SER A 258 -10.11 13.47 -14.54
N VAL A 259 -10.73 14.14 -13.56
CA VAL A 259 -10.78 13.66 -12.17
C VAL A 259 -11.42 12.27 -12.00
N GLY A 260 -12.37 11.90 -12.87
CA GLY A 260 -12.94 10.54 -12.87
C GLY A 260 -11.90 9.44 -13.08
N THR A 261 -10.78 9.74 -13.75
CA THR A 261 -9.65 8.80 -13.86
C THR A 261 -8.98 8.61 -12.50
N PHE A 262 -8.73 9.69 -11.75
CA PHE A 262 -8.16 9.61 -10.41
C PHE A 262 -9.09 8.87 -9.43
N LEU A 263 -10.39 9.16 -9.45
CA LEU A 263 -11.36 8.45 -8.62
C LEU A 263 -11.42 6.96 -8.96
N GLY A 264 -11.25 6.59 -10.23
CA GLY A 264 -11.05 5.20 -10.63
C GLY A 264 -9.80 4.55 -10.01
N GLU A 265 -8.68 5.28 -9.89
CA GLU A 265 -7.50 4.76 -9.18
C GLU A 265 -7.76 4.56 -7.67
N VAL A 266 -8.62 5.37 -7.04
CA VAL A 266 -9.14 5.08 -5.68
C VAL A 266 -10.03 3.82 -5.71
N GLY A 267 -10.86 3.66 -6.73
CA GLY A 267 -11.67 2.46 -6.95
C GLY A 267 -10.84 1.17 -7.12
N TRP A 268 -9.63 1.25 -7.70
CA TRP A 268 -8.72 0.10 -7.79
C TRP A 268 -8.29 -0.42 -6.42
N ARG A 269 -8.11 0.47 -5.44
CA ARG A 269 -7.82 0.11 -4.04
C ARG A 269 -8.98 -0.68 -3.42
N ASP A 270 -10.22 -0.21 -3.61
CA ASP A 270 -11.43 -0.90 -3.13
C ASP A 270 -11.64 -2.26 -3.83
N TYR A 271 -11.39 -2.31 -5.14
CA TYR A 271 -11.42 -3.56 -5.91
C TYR A 271 -10.43 -4.58 -5.34
N ALA A 272 -9.21 -4.16 -4.99
CA ALA A 272 -8.19 -5.06 -4.46
C ALA A 272 -8.62 -5.74 -3.14
N GLN A 273 -9.37 -5.05 -2.30
CA GLN A 273 -9.95 -5.63 -1.08
C GLN A 273 -11.04 -6.66 -1.38
N ASN A 274 -11.87 -6.39 -2.38
CA ASN A 274 -12.87 -7.35 -2.86
C ASN A 274 -12.21 -8.62 -3.41
N VAL A 275 -11.03 -8.51 -4.03
CA VAL A 275 -10.25 -9.65 -4.49
C VAL A 275 -9.74 -10.48 -3.31
N ILE A 276 -9.06 -9.89 -2.32
CA ILE A 276 -8.52 -10.67 -1.20
C ILE A 276 -9.61 -11.24 -0.27
N LEU A 277 -10.80 -10.64 -0.25
CA LEU A 277 -11.95 -11.19 0.46
C LEU A 277 -12.40 -12.53 -0.15
N GLN A 278 -12.34 -12.64 -1.48
CA GLN A 278 -12.65 -13.86 -2.23
C GLN A 278 -11.49 -14.85 -2.25
N PHE A 279 -10.25 -14.34 -2.28
CA PHE A 279 -9.02 -15.11 -2.39
C PHE A 279 -8.03 -14.69 -1.28
N PRO A 280 -8.20 -15.19 -0.04
CA PRO A 280 -7.37 -14.75 1.09
C PRO A 280 -5.87 -14.91 0.87
N ASP A 281 -5.44 -15.92 0.11
CA ASP A 281 -4.03 -16.21 -0.18
C ASP A 281 -3.51 -15.55 -1.48
N TYR A 282 -4.19 -14.52 -2.00
CA TYR A 282 -3.82 -13.89 -3.29
C TYR A 282 -2.39 -13.32 -3.31
N GLY A 283 -1.82 -12.91 -2.18
CA GLY A 283 -0.43 -12.48 -2.12
C GLY A 283 0.60 -13.62 -2.17
N ALA A 284 0.17 -14.88 -2.03
CA ALA A 284 1.05 -16.05 -1.94
C ALA A 284 0.79 -17.11 -3.03
N ARG A 285 -0.42 -17.15 -3.61
CA ARG A 285 -0.82 -18.17 -4.59
C ARG A 285 -1.24 -17.56 -5.90
N ASN A 286 -0.90 -18.23 -7.00
CA ASN A 286 -1.38 -17.86 -8.32
C ASN A 286 -2.91 -17.98 -8.37
N ALA A 287 -3.60 -17.00 -8.94
CA ALA A 287 -5.05 -17.13 -9.14
C ALA A 287 -5.40 -18.08 -10.30
N ARG A 288 -4.45 -18.33 -11.20
CA ARG A 288 -4.57 -19.27 -12.32
C ARG A 288 -3.65 -20.48 -12.11
N ALA A 289 -4.25 -21.64 -11.86
CA ALA A 289 -3.55 -22.89 -11.53
C ALA A 289 -2.41 -23.29 -12.49
N PRO A 290 -2.49 -23.09 -13.83
CA PRO A 290 -1.37 -23.44 -14.71
C PRO A 290 -0.05 -22.72 -14.36
N PHE A 291 -0.10 -21.51 -13.79
CA PHE A 291 1.11 -20.78 -13.39
C PHE A 291 1.79 -21.35 -12.13
N ASP A 292 1.17 -22.31 -11.43
CA ASP A 292 1.84 -23.04 -10.35
C ASP A 292 2.97 -23.93 -10.88
N GLN A 293 2.92 -24.30 -12.16
CA GLN A 293 3.93 -25.11 -12.84
C GLN A 293 4.99 -24.27 -13.56
N MET A 294 4.96 -22.95 -13.41
CA MET A 294 5.90 -22.06 -14.08
C MET A 294 7.33 -22.35 -13.61
N ALA A 295 8.20 -22.72 -14.56
CA ALA A 295 9.60 -23.01 -14.31
C ALA A 295 10.41 -21.72 -14.11
N TRP A 296 10.23 -21.07 -12.95
CA TRP A 296 11.00 -19.89 -12.56
C TRP A 296 12.50 -20.23 -12.45
N ARG A 297 13.37 -19.28 -12.82
CA ARG A 297 14.81 -19.41 -12.60
C ARG A 297 15.13 -19.45 -11.11
N THR A 298 15.98 -20.39 -10.73
CA THR A 298 16.47 -20.58 -9.36
C THR A 298 18.00 -20.69 -9.36
N GLY A 299 18.60 -20.74 -8.17
CA GLY A 299 20.04 -20.90 -7.98
C GLY A 299 20.85 -19.60 -8.03
N PRO A 300 22.19 -19.70 -7.93
CA PRO A 300 23.07 -18.56 -7.67
C PRO A 300 22.97 -17.41 -8.69
N GLU A 301 22.74 -17.74 -9.96
CA GLU A 301 22.57 -16.72 -11.00
C GLU A 301 21.26 -15.95 -10.85
N ALA A 302 20.16 -16.64 -10.55
CA ALA A 302 18.87 -16.00 -10.30
C ALA A 302 18.95 -15.10 -9.05
N ASP A 303 19.68 -15.52 -8.02
CA ASP A 303 19.88 -14.74 -6.80
C ASP A 303 20.79 -13.51 -7.01
N ARG A 304 21.80 -13.62 -7.88
CA ARG A 304 22.60 -12.47 -8.30
C ARG A 304 21.77 -11.48 -9.11
N ASP A 305 20.98 -11.96 -10.08
CA ASP A 305 20.13 -11.11 -10.90
C ASP A 305 19.02 -10.44 -10.07
N PHE A 306 18.43 -11.15 -9.10
CA PHE A 306 17.48 -10.59 -8.14
C PHE A 306 18.11 -9.47 -7.31
N ARG A 307 19.31 -9.69 -6.76
CA ARG A 307 20.03 -8.65 -6.00
C ARG A 307 20.35 -7.43 -6.87
N ALA A 308 20.77 -7.63 -8.11
CA ALA A 308 21.00 -6.54 -9.06
C ALA A 308 19.71 -5.74 -9.33
N TRP A 309 18.56 -6.41 -9.43
CA TRP A 309 17.26 -5.76 -9.52
C TRP A 309 16.91 -4.97 -8.25
N CYS A 310 17.01 -5.57 -7.07
CA CYS A 310 16.76 -4.88 -5.79
C CYS A 310 17.61 -3.62 -5.62
N GLN A 311 18.87 -3.65 -6.08
CA GLN A 311 19.82 -2.54 -5.97
C GLN A 311 19.73 -1.49 -7.09
N GLY A 312 18.89 -1.68 -8.11
CA GLY A 312 18.87 -0.81 -9.28
C GLY A 312 20.20 -0.80 -10.05
N ARG A 313 20.71 -2.00 -10.32
CA ARG A 313 21.97 -2.27 -11.05
C ARG A 313 21.79 -3.27 -12.20
N THR A 314 20.64 -3.25 -12.84
CA THR A 314 20.29 -4.14 -13.94
C THR A 314 20.91 -3.71 -15.27
N GLY A 315 21.36 -2.46 -15.37
CA GLY A 315 21.84 -1.84 -16.60
C GLY A 315 20.70 -1.32 -17.49
N TYR A 316 19.44 -1.37 -17.03
CA TYR A 316 18.28 -0.78 -17.69
C TYR A 316 17.88 0.52 -16.95
N PRO A 317 18.19 1.71 -17.50
CA PRO A 317 18.07 2.99 -16.78
C PRO A 317 16.73 3.23 -16.08
N ILE A 318 15.60 2.93 -16.75
CA ILE A 318 14.27 3.14 -16.15
C ILE A 318 13.96 2.16 -15.01
N VAL A 319 14.47 0.93 -15.09
CA VAL A 319 14.32 -0.07 -14.00
C VAL A 319 15.19 0.36 -12.84
N ASP A 320 16.44 0.72 -13.12
CA ASP A 320 17.42 1.11 -12.10
C ASP A 320 17.01 2.39 -11.38
N ALA A 321 16.50 3.40 -12.11
CA ALA A 321 15.91 4.61 -11.54
C ALA A 321 14.75 4.30 -10.59
N GLY A 322 13.84 3.40 -11.00
CA GLY A 322 12.73 2.96 -10.15
C GLY A 322 13.19 2.33 -8.86
N MET A 323 14.08 1.35 -8.94
CA MET A 323 14.55 0.61 -7.77
C MET A 323 15.34 1.50 -6.81
N ARG A 324 16.02 2.54 -7.33
CA ARG A 324 16.69 3.57 -6.51
C ARG A 324 15.73 4.57 -5.89
N GLU A 325 14.67 4.99 -6.60
CA GLU A 325 13.57 5.79 -6.04
C GLU A 325 12.93 5.05 -4.86
N LEU A 326 12.62 3.76 -5.05
CA LEU A 326 12.06 2.89 -4.01
C LEU A 326 12.96 2.83 -2.79
N TRP A 327 14.25 2.59 -2.97
CA TRP A 327 15.17 2.50 -1.83
C TRP A 327 15.32 3.84 -1.11
N ALA A 328 15.45 4.94 -1.85
CA ALA A 328 15.71 6.26 -1.27
C ALA A 328 14.47 6.89 -0.60
N SER A 329 13.27 6.62 -1.12
CA SER A 329 12.03 7.28 -0.68
C SER A 329 10.97 6.33 -0.13
N GLY A 330 11.13 5.02 -0.27
CA GLY A 330 10.11 4.05 0.13
C GLY A 330 8.89 4.03 -0.78
N TRP A 331 8.96 4.70 -1.93
CA TRP A 331 7.86 4.80 -2.88
C TRP A 331 8.42 4.69 -4.30
N MET A 332 7.58 4.25 -5.23
CA MET A 332 7.95 4.22 -6.64
C MET A 332 6.75 4.64 -7.49
N HIS A 333 6.98 5.41 -8.55
CA HIS A 333 5.91 5.78 -9.47
C HIS A 333 5.23 4.54 -10.08
N ASN A 334 3.89 4.50 -10.12
CA ASN A 334 3.13 3.29 -10.51
C ASN A 334 3.55 2.74 -11.89
N ARG A 335 3.73 3.61 -12.89
CA ARG A 335 4.21 3.17 -14.21
C ARG A 335 5.57 2.46 -14.13
N VAL A 336 6.45 2.94 -13.26
CA VAL A 336 7.79 2.38 -13.08
C VAL A 336 7.72 1.08 -12.26
N ARG A 337 6.81 0.98 -11.27
CA ARG A 337 6.49 -0.31 -10.60
C ARG A 337 6.12 -1.39 -11.61
N MET A 338 5.24 -1.07 -12.55
CA MET A 338 4.83 -2.00 -13.62
C MET A 338 6.02 -2.44 -14.50
N ILE A 339 6.89 -1.51 -14.88
CA ILE A 339 8.07 -1.80 -15.70
C ILE A 339 9.07 -2.68 -14.93
N ALA A 340 9.38 -2.32 -13.67
CA ALA A 340 10.30 -3.05 -12.82
C ALA A 340 9.78 -4.47 -12.49
N ALA A 341 8.48 -4.61 -12.20
CA ALA A 341 7.83 -5.90 -11.97
C ALA A 341 7.84 -6.76 -13.24
N SER A 342 7.47 -6.20 -14.41
CA SER A 342 7.57 -6.91 -15.68
C SER A 342 9.00 -7.34 -15.98
N PHE A 343 10.00 -6.52 -15.66
CA PHE A 343 11.41 -6.87 -15.86
C PHE A 343 11.82 -8.07 -14.99
N LEU A 344 11.49 -8.06 -13.70
CA LEU A 344 11.77 -9.18 -12.81
C LEU A 344 11.11 -10.48 -13.29
N ILE A 345 9.81 -10.42 -13.60
CA ILE A 345 9.01 -11.60 -13.91
C ILE A 345 9.30 -12.14 -15.30
N LYS A 346 9.43 -11.25 -16.30
CA LYS A 346 9.55 -11.64 -17.71
C LYS A 346 11.00 -11.67 -18.14
N HIS A 347 11.73 -10.57 -17.99
CA HIS A 347 13.12 -10.51 -18.43
C HIS A 347 13.98 -11.45 -17.60
N LEU A 348 13.92 -11.38 -16.27
CA LEU A 348 14.74 -12.20 -15.39
C LEU A 348 14.17 -13.60 -15.12
N LEU A 349 12.90 -13.83 -15.45
CA LEU A 349 12.17 -15.07 -15.18
C LEU A 349 12.24 -15.51 -13.71
N ILE A 350 12.16 -14.54 -12.80
CA ILE A 350 12.19 -14.76 -11.35
C ILE A 350 10.77 -14.73 -10.83
N ASP A 351 10.47 -15.60 -9.86
CA ASP A 351 9.14 -15.69 -9.24
C ASP A 351 8.71 -14.32 -8.69
N TRP A 352 7.52 -13.88 -9.11
CA TRP A 352 6.91 -12.61 -8.74
C TRP A 352 6.80 -12.43 -7.22
N ARG A 353 6.67 -13.53 -6.46
CA ARG A 353 6.60 -13.51 -4.99
C ARG A 353 7.86 -12.93 -4.34
N ARG A 354 9.03 -13.09 -4.98
CA ARG A 354 10.27 -12.48 -4.48
C ARG A 354 10.24 -10.95 -4.60
N GLY A 355 9.71 -10.45 -5.73
CA GLY A 355 9.50 -9.03 -5.93
C GLY A 355 8.41 -8.46 -5.03
N GLU A 356 7.32 -9.21 -4.85
CA GLU A 356 6.21 -8.87 -3.94
C GLU A 356 6.70 -8.68 -2.52
N GLN A 357 7.54 -9.58 -2.02
CA GLN A 357 8.14 -9.50 -0.69
C GLN A 357 9.18 -8.38 -0.56
N TRP A 358 9.98 -8.13 -1.61
CA TRP A 358 10.86 -6.95 -1.61
C TRP A 358 10.04 -5.65 -1.49
N PHE A 359 8.94 -5.55 -2.25
CA PHE A 359 8.02 -4.40 -2.18
C PHE A 359 7.32 -4.32 -0.83
N TRP A 360 6.94 -5.46 -0.24
CA TRP A 360 6.34 -5.51 1.11
C TRP A 360 7.28 -4.93 2.18
N ASP A 361 8.58 -5.18 2.06
CA ASP A 361 9.57 -4.69 3.03
C ASP A 361 9.96 -3.22 2.83
N THR A 362 9.99 -2.77 1.57
CA THR A 362 10.59 -1.48 1.19
C THR A 362 9.59 -0.37 0.86
N LEU A 363 8.30 -0.68 0.68
CA LEU A 363 7.29 0.33 0.42
C LEU A 363 6.68 0.90 1.72
N VAL A 364 6.53 2.22 1.76
CA VAL A 364 5.71 2.91 2.76
C VAL A 364 4.20 2.72 2.51
N ASP A 365 3.82 2.28 1.32
CA ASP A 365 2.43 2.00 0.93
C ASP A 365 2.16 0.51 0.66
N ALA A 366 2.86 -0.37 1.39
CA ALA A 366 2.77 -1.83 1.27
C ALA A 366 1.39 -2.38 1.70
N ASP A 367 0.38 -2.24 0.85
CA ASP A 367 -0.95 -2.79 1.03
C ASP A 367 -1.08 -4.21 0.47
N TYR A 368 -1.58 -5.17 1.27
CA TYR A 368 -1.67 -6.58 0.88
C TYR A 368 -2.53 -6.79 -0.36
N GLY A 369 -3.71 -6.17 -0.41
CA GLY A 369 -4.61 -6.28 -1.56
C GLY A 369 -3.96 -5.69 -2.80
N SER A 370 -3.56 -4.43 -2.71
CA SER A 370 -3.08 -3.66 -3.85
C SER A 370 -1.73 -4.19 -4.39
N ASN A 371 -0.79 -4.56 -3.51
CA ASN A 371 0.49 -5.18 -3.90
C ASN A 371 0.23 -6.52 -4.60
N ALA A 372 -0.56 -7.41 -3.99
CA ALA A 372 -0.86 -8.72 -4.57
C ALA A 372 -1.57 -8.62 -5.93
N VAL A 373 -2.58 -7.74 -6.05
CA VAL A 373 -3.29 -7.50 -7.32
C VAL A 373 -2.33 -7.05 -8.42
N ASN A 374 -1.45 -6.09 -8.15
CA ASN A 374 -0.55 -5.55 -9.17
C ASN A 374 0.58 -6.52 -9.55
N TRP A 375 1.13 -7.28 -8.59
CA TRP A 375 2.11 -8.32 -8.90
C TRP A 375 1.50 -9.45 -9.72
N GLN A 376 0.29 -9.92 -9.38
CA GLN A 376 -0.41 -10.92 -10.17
C GLN A 376 -0.85 -10.39 -11.55
N TRP A 377 -1.20 -9.11 -11.65
CA TRP A 377 -1.51 -8.47 -12.93
C TRP A 377 -0.30 -8.49 -13.87
N SER A 378 0.89 -8.16 -13.35
CA SER A 378 2.16 -8.19 -14.07
C SER A 378 2.62 -9.62 -14.39
N ALA A 379 2.36 -10.57 -13.47
CA ALA A 379 2.64 -11.98 -13.68
C ALA A 379 1.72 -12.59 -14.75
N GLY A 380 0.52 -12.05 -14.95
CA GLY A 380 -0.49 -12.61 -15.86
C GLY A 380 -1.25 -13.80 -15.29
N THR A 381 -1.15 -13.98 -13.97
CA THR A 381 -1.77 -15.07 -13.21
C THR A 381 -3.01 -14.62 -12.43
N GLY A 382 -3.27 -13.31 -12.36
CA GLY A 382 -4.40 -12.74 -11.64
C GLY A 382 -5.77 -13.02 -12.27
N VAL A 383 -6.83 -12.80 -11.48
CA VAL A 383 -8.22 -12.92 -11.95
C VAL A 383 -8.53 -11.90 -13.04
N ASP A 384 -8.08 -10.65 -12.86
CA ASP A 384 -8.09 -9.59 -13.87
C ASP A 384 -6.63 -9.19 -14.13
N SER A 385 -5.99 -9.85 -15.10
CA SER A 385 -4.56 -9.68 -15.37
C SER A 385 -4.28 -9.52 -16.85
N ASN A 386 -3.16 -8.87 -17.15
CA ASN A 386 -2.64 -8.84 -18.52
C ASN A 386 -2.20 -10.24 -18.97
N MET A 387 -2.08 -10.46 -20.28
CA MET A 387 -1.54 -11.72 -20.79
C MET A 387 -0.03 -11.83 -20.49
N PHE A 388 0.44 -12.98 -20.01
CA PHE A 388 1.86 -13.21 -19.69
C PHE A 388 2.79 -12.83 -20.86
N VAL A 389 2.37 -13.14 -22.09
CA VAL A 389 3.13 -12.89 -23.33
C VAL A 389 3.27 -11.41 -23.70
N ARG A 390 2.51 -10.51 -23.07
CA ARG A 390 2.64 -9.05 -23.24
C ARG A 390 3.76 -8.53 -22.34
N ILE A 391 4.99 -8.68 -22.83
CA ILE A 391 6.21 -8.29 -22.12
C ILE A 391 6.45 -6.79 -22.33
N MET A 392 6.53 -6.02 -21.23
CA MET A 392 6.86 -4.60 -21.32
C MET A 392 8.33 -4.44 -21.68
N ALA A 393 8.63 -3.82 -22.81
CA ALA A 393 10.01 -3.54 -23.22
C ALA A 393 10.51 -2.25 -22.55
N PRO A 394 11.43 -2.32 -21.56
CA PRO A 394 11.82 -1.12 -20.81
C PRO A 394 12.36 -0.02 -21.72
N LEU A 395 13.12 -0.40 -22.76
CA LEU A 395 13.75 0.50 -23.72
C LEU A 395 12.74 1.28 -24.57
N THR A 396 11.54 0.75 -24.81
CA THR A 396 10.48 1.46 -25.54
C THR A 396 9.49 2.14 -24.60
N GLN A 397 9.27 1.60 -23.40
CA GLN A 397 8.43 2.25 -22.38
C GLN A 397 9.07 3.53 -21.85
N SER A 398 10.39 3.54 -21.66
CA SER A 398 11.09 4.67 -21.06
C SER A 398 10.93 5.99 -21.84
N PRO A 399 11.23 6.07 -23.15
CA PRO A 399 10.97 7.28 -23.93
C PRO A 399 9.47 7.56 -24.11
N LYS A 400 8.64 6.50 -24.26
CA LYS A 400 7.18 6.64 -24.41
C LYS A 400 6.53 7.40 -23.25
N PHE A 401 7.08 7.28 -22.05
CA PHE A 401 6.57 7.93 -20.84
C PHE A 401 7.43 9.11 -20.39
N ASP A 402 8.29 9.65 -21.25
CA ASP A 402 9.07 10.85 -20.95
C ASP A 402 9.90 10.71 -19.66
N ALA A 403 10.61 9.59 -19.52
CA ALA A 403 11.31 9.25 -18.28
C ALA A 403 12.77 9.74 -18.20
N GLY A 404 13.21 10.61 -19.12
CA GLY A 404 14.61 11.04 -19.20
C GLY A 404 15.08 11.74 -17.93
N ASP A 405 14.34 12.76 -17.48
CA ASP A 405 14.66 13.51 -16.26
C ASP A 405 14.49 12.65 -15.00
N TYR A 406 13.49 11.78 -14.98
CA TYR A 406 13.34 10.78 -13.92
C TYR A 406 14.59 9.88 -13.80
N ILE A 407 15.14 9.41 -14.93
CA ILE A 407 16.37 8.61 -14.93
C ILE A 407 17.54 9.43 -14.41
N ARG A 408 17.76 10.66 -14.91
CA ARG A 408 18.88 11.51 -14.47
C ARG A 408 18.82 11.82 -12.98
N ARG A 409 17.61 11.99 -12.43
CA ARG A 409 17.39 12.23 -11.00
C ARG A 409 17.85 11.05 -10.14
N TRP A 410 17.46 9.83 -10.53
CA TRP A 410 17.65 8.64 -9.68
C TRP A 410 18.89 7.81 -10.04
N VAL A 411 19.47 8.05 -11.21
CA VAL A 411 20.71 7.43 -11.71
C VAL A 411 21.69 8.57 -12.02
N PRO A 412 22.28 9.21 -10.99
CA PRO A 412 23.08 10.42 -11.15
C PRO A 412 24.31 10.24 -12.04
N GLU A 413 24.82 9.01 -12.16
CA GLU A 413 25.89 8.71 -13.12
C GLU A 413 25.48 8.95 -14.58
N LEU A 414 24.18 8.93 -14.90
CA LEU A 414 23.62 9.24 -16.22
C LEU A 414 23.14 10.69 -16.36
N ALA A 415 23.35 11.56 -15.36
CA ALA A 415 22.83 12.93 -15.36
C ALA A 415 23.28 13.76 -16.58
N GLY A 416 24.50 13.55 -17.07
CA GLY A 416 25.05 14.24 -18.24
C GLY A 416 24.69 13.62 -19.59
N VAL A 417 23.93 12.52 -19.63
CA VAL A 417 23.61 11.81 -20.88
C VAL A 417 22.45 12.53 -21.62
N PRO A 418 22.60 12.86 -22.91
CA PRO A 418 21.54 13.49 -23.70
C PRO A 418 20.26 12.65 -23.78
N ASP A 419 19.12 13.32 -23.93
CA ASP A 419 17.79 12.70 -23.81
C ASP A 419 17.51 11.50 -24.71
N PRO A 420 17.86 11.54 -26.01
CA PRO A 420 17.67 10.37 -26.87
C PRO A 420 18.47 9.14 -26.44
N LEU A 421 19.55 9.33 -25.66
CA LEU A 421 20.51 8.28 -25.29
C LEU A 421 20.35 7.80 -23.85
N VAL A 422 19.72 8.58 -22.96
CA VAL A 422 19.64 8.26 -21.52
C VAL A 422 18.87 6.97 -21.24
N HIS A 423 17.98 6.57 -22.14
CA HIS A 423 17.15 5.38 -22.03
C HIS A 423 17.89 4.07 -22.35
N ASP A 424 18.94 4.13 -23.18
CA ASP A 424 19.83 3.02 -23.52
C ASP A 424 21.23 3.55 -23.91
N PRO A 425 22.05 3.94 -22.92
CA PRO A 425 23.28 4.66 -23.20
C PRO A 425 24.32 3.73 -23.84
N PRO A 426 24.87 4.08 -25.03
CA PRO A 426 25.89 3.26 -25.70
C PRO A 426 27.23 3.27 -24.95
N VAL A 427 27.55 4.41 -24.34
CA VAL A 427 28.67 4.59 -23.42
C VAL A 427 28.10 4.72 -22.01
N ARG A 428 28.60 3.93 -21.07
CA ARG A 428 28.07 3.85 -19.70
C ARG A 428 29.00 4.60 -18.73
N PRO A 429 28.72 5.88 -18.44
CA PRO A 429 29.59 6.71 -17.60
C PRO A 429 29.56 6.27 -16.14
N GLY A 430 30.56 6.70 -15.37
CA GLY A 430 30.55 6.60 -13.90
C GLY A 430 30.45 5.17 -13.34
N GLY A 431 30.80 4.15 -14.13
CA GLY A 431 30.66 2.75 -13.73
C GLY A 431 29.23 2.21 -13.78
N TYR A 432 28.30 2.88 -14.48
CA TYR A 432 26.95 2.37 -14.71
C TYR A 432 27.00 0.96 -15.35
N PRO A 433 26.29 -0.04 -14.82
CA PRO A 433 26.47 -1.42 -15.25
C PRO A 433 25.99 -1.67 -16.68
N ALA A 434 26.64 -2.62 -17.36
CA ALA A 434 26.11 -3.21 -18.58
C ALA A 434 24.79 -3.98 -18.29
N PRO A 435 23.92 -4.16 -19.29
CA PRO A 435 22.68 -4.89 -19.10
C PRO A 435 22.94 -6.33 -18.64
N ILE A 436 22.32 -6.75 -17.55
CA ILE A 436 22.47 -8.12 -17.01
C ILE A 436 21.82 -9.18 -17.92
N ILE A 437 20.97 -8.75 -18.85
CA ILE A 437 20.45 -9.56 -19.94
C ILE A 437 20.09 -8.67 -21.14
N GLY A 438 20.26 -9.15 -22.36
CA GLY A 438 19.76 -8.47 -23.56
C GLY A 438 18.23 -8.59 -23.72
N HIS A 439 17.57 -7.55 -24.25
CA HIS A 439 16.11 -7.51 -24.33
C HIS A 439 15.51 -8.70 -25.10
N ALA A 440 16.08 -9.04 -26.26
CA ALA A 440 15.63 -10.15 -27.09
C ALA A 440 15.77 -11.51 -26.36
N ALA A 441 16.90 -11.74 -25.68
CA ALA A 441 17.15 -12.95 -24.91
C ALA A 441 16.17 -13.09 -23.73
N GLY A 442 15.94 -12.00 -22.98
CA GLY A 442 14.98 -12.01 -21.88
C GLY A 442 13.55 -12.26 -22.35
N ARG A 443 13.17 -11.67 -23.49
CA ARG A 443 11.86 -11.92 -24.11
C ARG A 443 11.70 -13.36 -24.55
N GLN A 444 12.70 -13.91 -25.24
CA GLN A 444 12.68 -15.30 -25.72
C GLN A 444 12.52 -16.28 -24.56
N ARG A 445 13.35 -16.12 -23.52
CA ARG A 445 13.28 -16.90 -22.28
C ARG A 445 11.88 -16.92 -21.66
N ALA A 446 11.23 -15.76 -21.56
CA ALA A 446 9.89 -15.67 -21.00
C ALA A 446 8.84 -16.43 -21.84
N LEU A 447 8.92 -16.31 -23.16
CA LEU A 447 7.97 -16.95 -24.07
C LEU A 447 8.14 -18.47 -24.11
N GLU A 448 9.38 -18.96 -24.06
CA GLU A 448 9.68 -20.39 -23.96
C GLU A 448 9.11 -20.99 -22.67
N ALA A 449 9.35 -20.34 -21.53
CA ALA A 449 8.82 -20.79 -20.24
C ALA A 449 7.28 -20.81 -20.22
N HIS A 450 6.63 -19.79 -20.81
CA HIS A 450 5.18 -19.77 -20.92
C HIS A 450 4.63 -20.78 -21.96
N ALA A 451 5.37 -21.07 -23.03
CA ALA A 451 4.97 -22.09 -23.99
C ALA A 451 4.99 -23.48 -23.36
N ALA A 452 5.99 -23.77 -22.52
CA ALA A 452 6.09 -25.02 -21.77
C ALA A 452 4.89 -25.27 -20.84
N LEU A 453 4.26 -24.21 -20.30
CA LEU A 453 3.03 -24.32 -19.49
C LEU A 453 1.83 -24.88 -20.27
N LYS A 454 1.79 -24.76 -21.60
CA LYS A 454 0.68 -25.25 -22.43
C LYS A 454 0.82 -26.72 -22.80
N THR A 455 1.99 -27.30 -22.58
CA THR A 455 2.35 -28.67 -22.97
C THR A 455 2.15 -29.66 -21.81
N ILE A 456 1.77 -29.16 -20.64
CA ILE A 456 1.42 -29.93 -19.43
C ILE A 456 -0.08 -29.77 -19.20
#